data_AF-A0A7Y5BGY3-F1
#
_entry.id   AF-A0A7Y5BGY3-F1
#
_cell.length_a   1.000
_cell.length_b   1.000
_cell.length_c   1.000
_cell.angle_alpha   90.00
_cell.angle_beta   90.00
_cell.angle_gamma   90.00
#
_symmetry.space_group_name_H-M   'P 1'
#
loop_
_entity.id
_entity.type
_entity.pdbx_description
1 polymer ?
#
loop_
_entity_poly.entity_id
_entity_poly.type
_entity_poly.pdbx_seq_one_letter_code
_entity_poly.pdbx_strand_id
1 'polypeptide(L)'
;MNVKFSLNDNSSIHKRDVYIVFVDDNFHFDDEERYIQGEYESLEDAISVCQKIVEDFLTTSYKPGMKSDDLLKLYKTFGEDPYIQGYSFSAWSYAETICTKICKWSI
;
A
#
# COMPACT_ATOMS: atom_id res chain seq x y z
N MET A 1 33.43 -33.09 -24.54
CA MET A 1 32.05 -33.52 -24.23
C MET A 1 31.66 -32.80 -22.94
N ASN A 2 30.75 -31.84 -23.04
CA ASN A 2 30.51 -30.84 -21.98
C ASN A 2 29.81 -31.44 -20.76
N VAL A 3 30.41 -31.23 -19.59
CA VAL A 3 29.82 -31.41 -18.27
C VAL A 3 28.62 -30.46 -18.14
N LYS A 4 27.42 -31.03 -18.02
CA LYS A 4 26.22 -30.25 -17.67
C LYS A 4 26.24 -30.00 -16.17
N PHE A 5 26.49 -28.77 -15.77
CA PHE A 5 26.19 -28.28 -14.42
C PHE A 5 24.66 -28.29 -14.25
N SER A 6 24.16 -29.15 -13.36
CA SER A 6 22.80 -29.04 -12.85
C SER A 6 22.83 -28.02 -11.73
N LEU A 7 22.26 -26.83 -12.00
CA LEU A 7 21.91 -25.90 -10.94
C LEU A 7 20.56 -26.37 -10.37
N ASN A 8 20.62 -26.91 -9.16
CA ASN A 8 19.46 -27.02 -8.28
C ASN A 8 19.02 -25.60 -7.93
N ASP A 9 17.94 -25.12 -8.52
CA ASP A 9 17.31 -23.88 -8.04
C ASP A 9 16.26 -24.23 -6.99
N ASN A 10 16.74 -24.36 -5.75
CA ASN A 10 15.96 -24.49 -4.54
C ASN A 10 15.48 -23.10 -4.09
N SER A 11 14.56 -22.51 -4.85
CA SER A 11 13.82 -21.34 -4.41
C SER A 11 12.37 -21.46 -4.89
N SER A 12 11.60 -22.29 -4.17
CA SER A 12 10.14 -22.34 -4.30
C SER A 12 9.54 -21.02 -3.79
N ILE A 13 9.71 -19.95 -4.57
CA ILE A 13 8.80 -18.81 -4.53
C ILE A 13 7.49 -19.38 -5.05
N HIS A 14 6.52 -19.59 -4.16
CA HIS A 14 5.17 -19.90 -4.58
C HIS A 14 4.73 -18.80 -5.55
N LYS A 15 4.69 -19.12 -6.83
CA LYS A 15 3.99 -18.32 -7.83
C LYS A 15 2.55 -18.30 -7.35
N ARG A 16 2.15 -17.23 -6.65
CA ARG A 16 0.73 -17.01 -6.40
C ARG A 16 0.14 -16.67 -7.76
N ASP A 17 -0.96 -17.34 -8.12
CA ASP A 17 -1.67 -17.02 -9.35
C ASP A 17 -2.29 -15.62 -9.29
N VAL A 18 -2.47 -15.07 -8.08
CA VAL A 18 -2.99 -13.73 -7.80
C VAL A 18 -2.34 -13.05 -6.58
N TYR A 19 -2.39 -11.72 -6.58
CA TYR A 19 -1.97 -10.82 -5.50
C TYR A 19 -3.22 -10.35 -4.75
N ILE A 20 -3.30 -10.65 -3.45
CA ILE A 20 -4.44 -10.29 -2.62
C ILE A 20 -4.14 -9.01 -1.87
N VAL A 21 -5.00 -8.00 -2.04
CA VAL A 21 -4.96 -6.75 -1.27
C VAL A 21 -5.88 -6.89 -0.07
N PHE A 22 -5.31 -6.70 1.11
CA PHE A 22 -6.02 -6.57 2.36
C PHE A 22 -6.02 -5.11 2.78
N VAL A 23 -7.06 -4.72 3.52
CA VAL A 23 -7.16 -3.38 4.10
C VAL A 23 -7.47 -3.52 5.57
N ASP A 24 -6.61 -2.91 6.38
CA ASP A 24 -6.84 -2.67 7.80
C ASP A 24 -7.27 -1.19 7.97
N ASP A 25 -7.93 -0.85 9.08
CA ASP A 25 -8.19 0.55 9.46
C ASP A 25 -7.12 1.01 10.46
N ASN A 26 -6.58 2.23 10.28
CA ASN A 26 -5.70 2.84 11.29
C ASN A 26 -6.48 3.26 12.56
N PHE A 27 -7.81 3.34 12.51
CA PHE A 27 -8.67 3.72 13.62
C PHE A 27 -9.01 2.51 14.53
N HIS A 28 -8.24 2.33 15.60
CA HIS A 28 -8.46 1.25 16.58
C HIS A 28 -9.43 1.66 17.70
N PHE A 29 -10.76 1.52 17.49
CA PHE A 29 -11.74 1.81 18.55
C PHE A 29 -12.53 0.59 19.05
N ASP A 30 -12.84 -0.39 18.22
CA ASP A 30 -13.32 -1.73 18.63
C ASP A 30 -13.43 -2.60 17.37
N ASP A 31 -12.97 -3.86 17.43
CA ASP A 31 -12.89 -4.85 16.35
C ASP A 31 -12.22 -4.39 15.03
N GLU A 32 -11.01 -4.91 14.77
CA GLU A 32 -10.29 -4.74 13.51
C GLU A 32 -11.12 -5.30 12.34
N GLU A 33 -11.80 -4.44 11.58
CA GLU A 33 -12.49 -4.84 10.34
C GLU A 33 -11.48 -4.96 9.19
N ARG A 34 -10.61 -5.98 9.25
CA ARG A 34 -9.83 -6.38 8.09
C ARG A 34 -10.76 -6.92 7.01
N TYR A 35 -10.67 -6.37 5.80
CA TYR A 35 -11.37 -6.91 4.63
C TYR A 35 -10.40 -7.20 3.48
N ILE A 36 -10.83 -8.11 2.59
CA ILE A 36 -10.17 -8.33 1.31
C ILE A 36 -10.74 -7.31 0.34
N GLN A 37 -9.89 -6.40 -0.15
CA GLN A 37 -10.31 -5.42 -1.13
C GLN A 37 -10.39 -6.03 -2.53
N GLY A 38 -9.48 -6.97 -2.86
CA GLY A 38 -9.48 -7.64 -4.16
C GLY A 38 -8.32 -8.60 -4.40
N GLU A 39 -8.41 -9.30 -5.52
CA GLU A 39 -7.37 -10.19 -6.05
C GLU A 39 -6.95 -9.71 -7.45
N TYR A 40 -5.65 -9.69 -7.72
CA TYR A 40 -5.07 -9.08 -8.92
C TYR A 40 -4.09 -10.04 -9.59
N GLU A 41 -4.01 -10.04 -10.93
CA GLU A 41 -3.08 -10.89 -11.67
C GLU A 41 -1.64 -10.36 -11.67
N SER A 42 -1.47 -9.05 -11.42
CA SER A 42 -0.20 -8.33 -11.42
C SER A 42 0.08 -7.67 -10.08
N LEU A 43 1.37 -7.64 -9.69
CA LEU A 43 1.83 -6.91 -8.51
C LEU A 43 1.62 -5.40 -8.70
N GLU A 44 1.87 -4.90 -9.90
CA GLU A 44 1.72 -3.50 -10.26
C GLU A 44 0.26 -3.03 -10.09
N ASP A 45 -0.71 -3.87 -10.47
CA ASP A 45 -2.13 -3.57 -10.26
C ASP A 45 -2.48 -3.53 -8.77
N ALA A 46 -2.03 -4.53 -8.00
CA ALA A 46 -2.26 -4.57 -6.55
C ALA A 46 -1.63 -3.35 -5.84
N ILE A 47 -0.41 -2.95 -6.24
CA ILE A 47 0.24 -1.73 -5.73
C ILE A 47 -0.57 -0.50 -6.11
N SER A 48 -1.01 -0.38 -7.37
CA SER A 48 -1.79 0.77 -7.84
C SER A 48 -3.08 0.94 -7.04
N VAL A 49 -3.70 -0.17 -6.63
CA VAL A 49 -4.89 -0.14 -5.79
C VAL A 49 -4.58 0.31 -4.36
N CYS A 50 -3.52 -0.21 -3.75
CA CYS A 50 -3.09 0.25 -2.43
C CYS A 50 -2.77 1.74 -2.43
N GLN A 51 -2.08 2.22 -3.48
CA GLN A 51 -1.77 3.63 -3.68
C GLN A 51 -3.04 4.47 -3.81
N LYS A 52 -4.01 4.01 -4.61
CA LYS A 52 -5.27 4.71 -4.84
C LYS A 52 -6.07 4.91 -3.55
N ILE A 53 -6.16 3.89 -2.70
CA ILE A 53 -6.84 3.98 -1.40
C ILE A 53 -6.24 5.12 -0.54
N VAL A 54 -4.91 5.16 -0.47
CA VAL A 54 -4.18 6.22 0.25
C VAL A 54 -4.41 7.60 -0.39
N GLU A 55 -4.28 7.71 -1.70
CA GLU A 55 -4.47 8.97 -2.43
C GLU A 55 -5.89 9.53 -2.31
N ASP A 56 -6.90 8.66 -2.37
CA ASP A 56 -8.31 9.03 -2.26
C ASP A 56 -8.60 9.62 -0.86
N PHE A 57 -8.10 8.99 0.21
CA PHE A 57 -8.19 9.55 1.58
C PHE A 57 -7.48 10.91 1.70
N LEU A 58 -6.22 10.98 1.25
CA LEU A 58 -5.40 12.18 1.40
C LEU A 58 -5.98 13.37 0.62
N THR A 59 -6.48 13.13 -0.59
CA THR A 59 -7.07 14.17 -1.45
C THR A 59 -8.38 14.70 -0.88
N THR A 60 -9.24 13.81 -0.36
CA THR A 60 -10.52 14.20 0.24
C THR A 60 -10.36 14.88 1.58
N SER A 61 -9.32 14.53 2.33
CA SER A 61 -9.03 15.09 3.65
C SER A 61 -8.24 16.41 3.60
N TYR A 62 -7.53 16.67 2.52
CA TYR A 62 -6.72 17.88 2.37
C TYR A 62 -7.57 19.16 2.37
N LYS A 63 -7.07 20.17 3.07
CA LYS A 63 -7.61 21.53 3.06
C LYS A 63 -6.52 22.52 2.66
N PRO A 64 -6.81 23.54 1.84
CA PRO A 64 -5.83 24.55 1.46
C PRO A 64 -5.09 25.14 2.67
N GLY A 65 -3.75 25.12 2.63
CA GLY A 65 -2.89 25.62 3.69
C GLY A 65 -2.54 24.60 4.79
N MET A 66 -3.01 23.36 4.71
CA MET A 66 -2.52 22.28 5.59
C MET A 66 -1.04 22.00 5.39
N LYS A 67 -0.34 21.65 6.48
CA LYS A 67 1.02 21.12 6.41
C LYS A 67 0.98 19.62 6.09
N SER A 68 2.00 19.13 5.41
CA SER A 68 2.16 17.70 5.10
C SER A 68 2.07 16.82 6.35
N ASP A 69 2.68 17.26 7.46
CA ASP A 69 2.71 16.49 8.70
C ASP A 69 1.33 16.38 9.35
N ASP A 70 0.50 17.42 9.23
CA ASP A 70 -0.85 17.42 9.77
C ASP A 70 -1.77 16.51 8.95
N LEU A 71 -1.61 16.51 7.62
CA LEU A 71 -2.33 15.58 6.74
C LEU A 71 -1.89 14.13 6.97
N LEU A 72 -0.57 13.89 7.13
CA LEU A 72 -0.04 12.56 7.43
C LEU A 72 -0.54 12.02 8.77
N LYS A 73 -0.58 12.86 9.81
CA LYS A 73 -1.16 12.49 11.12
C LYS A 73 -2.63 12.11 10.99
N LEU A 74 -3.40 12.86 10.20
CA LEU A 74 -4.82 12.56 9.97
C LEU A 74 -4.99 11.20 9.30
N TYR A 75 -4.19 10.90 8.27
CA TYR A 75 -4.18 9.58 7.62
C TYR A 75 -3.82 8.45 8.59
N LYS A 76 -2.76 8.59 9.39
CA LYS A 76 -2.38 7.57 10.39
C LYS A 76 -3.37 7.41 11.54
N THR A 77 -4.38 8.28 11.63
CA THR A 77 -5.42 8.21 12.67
C THR A 77 -6.74 7.67 12.14
N PHE A 78 -7.10 7.97 10.89
CA PHE A 78 -8.44 7.71 10.33
C PHE A 78 -8.43 7.11 8.92
N GLY A 79 -7.27 6.94 8.31
CA GLY A 79 -7.14 6.39 6.97
C GLY A 79 -7.07 4.88 6.98
N GLU A 80 -7.30 4.29 5.81
CA GLU A 80 -7.12 2.86 5.57
C GLU A 80 -5.63 2.51 5.37
N ASP A 81 -5.20 1.35 5.87
CA ASP A 81 -3.85 0.79 5.74
C ASP A 81 -3.85 -0.44 4.81
N PRO A 82 -3.81 -0.24 3.48
CA PRO A 82 -3.77 -1.33 2.52
C PRO A 82 -2.40 -2.02 2.47
N TYR A 83 -2.41 -3.35 2.43
CA TYR A 83 -1.20 -4.15 2.23
C TYR A 83 -1.44 -5.32 1.27
N ILE A 84 -0.36 -5.80 0.65
CA ILE A 84 -0.41 -6.92 -0.29
C ILE A 84 0.14 -8.17 0.39
N GLN A 85 -0.63 -9.26 0.36
CA GLN A 85 -0.23 -10.49 1.04
C GLN A 85 1.09 -11.04 0.49
N GLY A 86 2.11 -11.09 1.36
CA GLY A 86 3.42 -11.64 1.02
C GLY A 86 4.31 -10.72 0.18
N TYR A 87 3.98 -9.43 0.07
CA TYR A 87 4.79 -8.41 -0.60
C TYR A 87 5.04 -7.20 0.30
N SER A 88 6.21 -6.58 0.14
CA SER A 88 6.58 -5.39 0.89
C SER A 88 6.02 -4.13 0.23
N PHE A 89 4.82 -3.74 0.64
CA PHE A 89 4.27 -2.40 0.41
C PHE A 89 3.96 -1.77 1.77
N SER A 90 4.24 -0.46 1.93
CA SER A 90 3.97 0.29 3.15
C SER A 90 3.10 1.49 2.80
N ALA A 91 1.83 1.44 3.19
CA ALA A 91 0.89 2.52 2.92
C ALA A 91 1.32 3.82 3.61
N TRP A 92 1.87 3.73 4.83
CA TRP A 92 2.41 4.88 5.56
C TRP A 92 3.58 5.57 4.86
N SER A 93 4.56 4.79 4.35
CA SER A 93 5.70 5.36 3.62
C SER A 93 5.27 5.99 2.30
N TYR A 94 4.28 5.39 1.65
CA TYR A 94 3.68 5.97 0.46
C TYR A 94 2.92 7.27 0.79
N ALA A 95 2.11 7.28 1.85
CA ALA A 95 1.36 8.44 2.32
C ALA A 95 2.25 9.64 2.64
N GLU A 96 3.41 9.42 3.28
CA GLU A 96 4.39 10.48 3.56
C GLU A 96 4.87 11.18 2.28
N THR A 97 5.13 10.40 1.23
CA THR A 97 5.53 10.92 -0.08
C THR A 97 4.41 11.75 -0.72
N ILE A 98 3.17 11.28 -0.63
CA ILE A 98 2.02 11.95 -1.25
C ILE A 98 1.61 13.22 -0.49
N CYS A 99 1.58 13.19 0.85
CA CYS A 99 1.33 14.37 1.69
C CYS A 99 2.27 15.52 1.33
N THR A 100 3.54 15.21 1.13
CA THR A 100 4.56 16.18 0.71
C THR A 100 4.25 16.76 -0.67
N LYS A 101 3.79 15.96 -1.63
CA LYS A 101 3.43 16.42 -2.98
C LYS A 101 2.19 17.32 -2.96
N ILE A 102 1.09 16.86 -2.33
CA ILE A 102 -0.19 17.59 -2.27
C ILE A 102 0.01 18.97 -1.64
N CYS A 103 0.70 19.04 -0.49
CA CYS A 103 0.87 20.30 0.23
C CYS A 103 1.88 21.25 -0.44
N LYS A 104 2.84 20.73 -1.22
CA LYS A 104 3.81 21.57 -1.98
C LYS A 104 3.22 22.17 -3.25
N TRP A 105 2.22 21.54 -3.87
CA TRP A 105 1.59 22.03 -5.09
C TRP A 105 0.39 22.94 -4.85
N SER A 106 0.01 23.11 -3.58
CA SER A 106 -1.16 23.90 -3.17
C SER A 106 -0.80 25.27 -2.58
N ILE A 107 0.44 25.72 -2.79
CA ILE A 107 0.97 27.06 -2.45
C ILE A 107 1.03 27.90 -3.71
#